data_AF-A0A1Q9DE27-F1
#
_entry.id   AF-A0A1Q9DE27-F1
#
_cell.length_a   1.000
_cell.length_b   1.000
_cell.length_c   1.000
_cell.angle_alpha   90.00
_cell.angle_beta   90.00
_cell.angle_gamma   90.00
#
_symmetry.space_group_name_H-M   'P 1'
#
loop_
_entity.id
_entity.type
_entity.pdbx_description
1 polymer ?
#
loop_
_entity_poly.entity_id
_entity_poly.type
_entity_poly.pdbx_seq_one_letter_code
_entity_poly.pdbx_strand_id
1 'polypeptide(L)'
;MSRERIRGAVAFCSHQKRVKQYVRRDKYEPTVKLYWVDTKISGKYEKEANELYRESVTGEGDAEDFQVGGVMNKDDPMDFDEAGSGDDADDDHEEDDDGASKSHRGKIDKAAEEAAMEDVENVRSVMANLLKAQGRLNATSDKLREIGSEAATESEEKIQNHVKTLMKLHDELADVKSHFDGHGDFDAKCSRAIMEDVKDTPKAAAKAAAAKPAPKAAPATGKRKGSYTCRGGLKKRIRTDGPVATALVQSVVKGVFWYHNEQCQVSEKHACSLMGAIWEEIKDLPGADTLPSTDVIRKAATLSQTGHECRLCDALEEMKLSAAIPISYVDVGTAVQHPIFGIRDFLSSLSERGKSDLLFCGHPETDYEDFWALWRLIQPQHPVFSQHARKDRLKWCIPVYAYADEGTSQKRRGLMVIQYQPVLGHGSSRGQDLNMIKNSLTTRFLYAVMTSHTYSGKLLKNKPLLQLVEHFAAEMGSLFDEPIPMKCVGGKTRQIRLVCLGLKGDLAALVKIGQLQRNFQRDTPTKTSGPGICHLCHAGQEGHPWHCVTFDNMSKMRENLQPPWTREPSLIRLIPQSEQHKPQFFELDLFHCAHKGVWGDIAANTIASQLSVFCKVSFFCS
;
A
#
# COMPACT_ATOMS: atom_id res chain seq x y z
N MET A 1 -10.18 22.29 29.79
CA MET A 1 -9.47 23.42 29.15
C MET A 1 -10.37 24.64 29.20
N SER A 2 -9.93 25.83 29.66
CA SER A 2 -10.83 26.99 29.78
C SER A 2 -11.33 27.47 28.41
N ARG A 3 -12.54 28.06 28.34
CA ARG A 3 -13.10 28.62 27.10
C ARG A 3 -12.17 29.63 26.44
N GLU A 4 -11.41 30.38 27.23
CA GLU A 4 -10.40 31.34 26.75
C GLU A 4 -9.24 30.66 26.03
N ARG A 5 -8.72 29.54 26.56
CA ARG A 5 -7.66 28.76 25.89
C ARG A 5 -8.14 28.16 24.57
N ILE A 6 -9.39 27.70 24.52
CA ILE A 6 -9.99 27.19 23.28
C ILE A 6 -10.13 28.32 22.24
N ARG A 7 -10.62 29.50 22.64
CA ARG A 7 -10.69 30.66 21.73
C ARG A 7 -9.31 31.09 21.23
N GLY A 8 -8.30 31.11 22.11
CA GLY A 8 -6.92 31.43 21.75
C GLY A 8 -6.33 30.43 20.76
N ALA A 9 -6.54 29.13 20.99
CA ALA A 9 -6.15 28.05 20.07
C ALA A 9 -6.81 28.19 18.70
N VAL A 10 -8.13 28.38 18.67
CA VAL A 10 -8.90 28.58 17.43
C VAL A 10 -8.40 29.81 16.68
N ALA A 11 -8.19 30.94 17.37
CA ALA A 11 -7.65 32.16 16.76
C ALA A 11 -6.24 31.97 16.21
N PHE A 12 -5.38 31.26 16.95
CA PHE A 12 -4.02 30.94 16.52
C PHE A 12 -4.02 30.09 15.23
N CYS A 13 -4.78 29.00 15.21
CA CYS A 13 -4.83 28.06 14.10
C CYS A 13 -5.60 28.59 12.88
N SER A 14 -6.59 29.46 13.08
CA SER A 14 -7.42 30.03 11.99
C SER A 14 -6.72 31.14 11.20
N HIS A 15 -5.50 31.53 11.58
CA HIS A 15 -4.71 32.52 10.83
C HIS A 15 -4.37 31.99 9.42
N GLN A 16 -4.52 32.81 8.38
CA GLN A 16 -4.37 32.40 6.97
C GLN A 16 -3.06 31.66 6.65
N LYS A 17 -1.95 32.07 7.27
CA LYS A 17 -0.64 31.43 7.10
C LYS A 17 -0.52 30.04 7.75
N ARG A 18 -1.39 29.71 8.70
CA ARG A 18 -1.31 28.51 9.56
C ARG A 18 -2.45 27.52 9.35
N VAL A 19 -3.57 27.96 8.78
CA VAL A 19 -4.78 27.15 8.63
C VAL A 19 -4.54 25.83 7.90
N LYS A 20 -3.66 25.80 6.89
CA LYS A 20 -3.34 24.58 6.14
C LYS A 20 -2.58 23.53 6.96
N GLN A 21 -1.82 23.97 7.96
CA GLN A 21 -0.98 23.09 8.78
C GLN A 21 -1.71 22.62 10.04
N TYR A 22 -2.50 23.50 10.66
CA TYR A 22 -3.07 23.28 12.00
C TYR A 22 -4.58 23.10 12.03
N VAL A 23 -5.27 23.16 10.89
CA VAL A 23 -6.72 22.92 10.82
C VAL A 23 -7.01 21.80 9.83
N ARG A 24 -7.73 20.77 10.29
CA ARG A 24 -8.25 19.70 9.45
C ARG A 24 -9.78 19.66 9.55
N ARG A 25 -10.45 19.27 8.47
CA ARG A 25 -11.88 18.93 8.54
C ARG A 25 -12.00 17.45 8.86
N ASP A 26 -12.99 17.11 9.66
CA ASP A 26 -13.33 15.71 9.86
C ASP A 26 -13.74 15.07 8.52
N LYS A 27 -13.39 13.79 8.33
CA LYS A 27 -13.62 13.06 7.08
C LYS A 27 -15.10 12.72 6.87
N TYR A 28 -15.81 12.48 7.96
CA TYR A 28 -17.20 12.01 7.97
C TYR A 28 -18.18 13.14 8.26
N GLU A 29 -17.74 14.17 8.99
CA GLU A 29 -18.52 15.38 9.26
C GLU A 29 -17.81 16.65 8.76
N PRO A 30 -18.02 17.06 7.50
CA PRO A 30 -17.28 18.18 6.89
C PRO A 30 -17.43 19.53 7.60
N THR A 31 -18.45 19.66 8.45
CA THR A 31 -18.75 20.82 9.29
C THR A 31 -17.86 20.89 10.53
N VAL A 32 -17.30 19.77 10.99
CA VAL A 32 -16.41 19.69 12.14
C VAL A 32 -14.98 20.06 11.73
N LYS A 33 -14.38 21.02 12.46
CA LYS A 33 -13.00 21.46 12.28
C LYS A 33 -12.16 21.05 13.49
N LEU A 34 -11.10 20.30 13.24
CA LEU A 34 -10.11 19.88 14.23
C LEU A 34 -8.93 20.85 14.21
N TYR A 35 -8.57 21.40 15.37
CA TYR A 35 -7.47 22.35 15.54
C TYR A 35 -6.32 21.67 16.29
N TRP A 36 -5.14 21.65 15.68
CA TRP A 36 -3.93 21.09 16.28
C TRP A 36 -3.10 22.21 16.91
N VAL A 37 -2.79 22.07 18.20
CA VAL A 37 -1.92 23.01 18.93
C VAL A 37 -0.91 22.20 19.72
N ASP A 38 0.36 22.24 19.30
CA ASP A 38 1.46 21.74 20.13
C ASP A 38 1.69 22.74 21.27
N THR A 39 1.00 22.57 22.38
CA THR A 39 1.39 23.25 23.61
C THR A 39 2.55 22.51 24.25
N LYS A 40 3.78 23.04 24.14
CA LYS A 40 4.84 22.72 25.10
C LYS A 40 4.33 23.12 26.49
N ILE A 41 4.13 22.14 27.37
CA ILE A 41 3.86 22.37 28.77
C ILE A 41 5.20 22.63 29.44
N SER A 42 5.54 23.90 29.67
CA SER A 42 6.62 24.26 30.60
C SER A 42 6.00 24.51 31.97
N GLY A 43 6.07 23.52 32.85
CA GLY A 43 5.78 23.63 34.27
C GLY A 43 6.88 22.91 35.05
N LYS A 44 7.33 23.49 36.17
CA LYS A 44 8.20 22.77 37.10
C LYS A 44 7.34 21.71 37.80
N TYR A 45 7.68 20.44 37.62
CA TYR A 45 7.16 19.36 38.47
C TYR A 45 7.78 19.52 39.85
N GLU A 46 6.99 19.97 40.84
CA GLU A 46 7.31 19.67 42.23
C GLU A 46 6.93 18.21 42.48
N LYS A 47 7.96 17.39 42.72
CA LYS A 47 7.81 16.00 43.12
C LYS A 47 7.30 15.99 44.56
N GLU A 48 6.00 15.84 44.77
CA GLU A 48 5.50 15.29 46.03
C GLU A 48 5.71 13.78 46.00
N ALA A 49 6.85 13.37 46.56
CA ALA A 49 7.16 11.99 46.83
C ALA A 49 6.40 11.54 48.09
N ASN A 50 5.19 10.99 47.97
CA ASN A 50 4.63 10.15 49.04
C ASN A 50 3.42 9.23 48.74
N GLU A 51 2.94 9.04 47.50
CA GLU A 51 1.76 8.20 47.26
C GLU A 51 1.95 7.07 46.23
N LEU A 52 3.11 6.40 46.24
CA LEU A 52 3.31 5.24 45.36
C LEU A 52 4.03 4.05 46.02
N TYR A 53 3.63 3.73 47.25
CA TYR A 53 4.14 2.54 47.94
C TYR A 53 3.07 1.80 48.76
N ARG A 54 1.83 1.67 48.27
CA ARG A 54 0.82 0.88 49.00
C ARG A 54 -0.24 0.10 48.22
N GLU A 55 -0.04 -0.19 46.95
CA GLU A 55 -0.92 -1.15 46.24
C GLU A 55 -0.12 -2.14 45.39
N SER A 56 0.63 -2.99 46.09
CA SER A 56 0.89 -4.35 45.65
C SER A 56 0.66 -5.26 46.84
N VAL A 57 0.02 -6.41 46.60
CA VAL A 57 -0.28 -7.49 47.54
C VAL A 57 -1.62 -7.35 48.27
N THR A 58 -2.69 -7.85 47.64
CA THR A 58 -3.55 -8.95 48.13
C THR A 58 -4.76 -9.08 47.19
N GLY A 59 -4.99 -10.27 46.65
CA GLY A 59 -6.17 -10.55 45.84
C GLY A 59 -6.13 -11.88 45.11
N GLU A 60 -5.72 -12.95 45.82
CA GLU A 60 -6.27 -14.28 45.56
C GLU A 60 -7.77 -14.20 45.88
N GLY A 61 -8.60 -14.72 44.97
CA GLY A 61 -10.05 -14.66 45.08
C GLY A 61 -10.70 -15.60 44.08
N ASP A 62 -10.89 -16.82 44.56
CA ASP A 62 -11.77 -17.92 44.14
C ASP A 62 -12.73 -17.70 42.97
N ALA A 63 -12.68 -18.65 42.03
CA ALA A 63 -13.74 -18.90 41.06
C ALA A 63 -14.86 -19.68 41.77
N GLU A 64 -15.92 -18.98 42.16
CA GLU A 64 -17.19 -19.62 42.52
C GLU A 64 -18.15 -19.71 41.33
N ASP A 65 -18.82 -20.85 41.29
CA ASP A 65 -19.80 -21.32 40.33
C ASP A 65 -20.88 -20.29 39.95
N PHE A 66 -21.04 -20.08 38.65
CA PHE A 66 -22.21 -19.41 38.11
C PHE A 66 -23.31 -20.44 37.82
N GLN A 67 -24.22 -20.60 38.79
CA GLN A 67 -25.37 -21.49 38.73
C GLN A 67 -26.50 -20.83 37.90
N VAL A 68 -26.73 -21.31 36.66
CA VAL A 68 -27.86 -20.88 35.83
C VAL A 68 -29.09 -21.73 36.18
N GLY A 69 -29.94 -21.19 37.05
CA GLY A 69 -31.31 -21.67 37.27
C GLY A 69 -32.32 -20.76 36.60
N GLY A 70 -33.18 -21.30 35.74
CA GLY A 70 -34.23 -20.55 35.07
C GLY A 70 -35.11 -21.43 34.17
N VAL A 71 -35.88 -22.31 34.81
CA VAL A 71 -36.97 -23.08 34.19
C VAL A 71 -38.10 -22.12 33.80
N MET A 72 -38.57 -22.14 32.55
CA MET A 72 -39.95 -21.81 32.21
C MET A 72 -40.52 -22.82 31.21
N ASN A 73 -41.64 -23.42 31.63
CA ASN A 73 -42.59 -24.24 30.86
C ASN A 73 -43.19 -23.40 29.72
N LYS A 74 -43.28 -23.92 28.49
CA LYS A 74 -44.38 -24.73 27.90
C LYS A 74 -45.72 -23.99 27.79
N ASP A 75 -46.20 -23.95 26.55
CA ASP A 75 -47.59 -23.94 26.05
C ASP A 75 -47.99 -22.68 25.26
N ASP A 76 -47.90 -22.74 23.92
CA ASP A 76 -49.09 -22.78 23.05
C ASP A 76 -48.71 -22.92 21.55
N PRO A 77 -49.49 -23.70 20.76
CA PRO A 77 -49.24 -23.95 19.34
C PRO A 77 -49.96 -22.90 18.47
N MET A 78 -49.32 -22.47 17.38
CA MET A 78 -49.98 -21.70 16.33
C MET A 78 -49.84 -22.48 15.02
N ASP A 79 -50.93 -23.17 14.70
CA ASP A 79 -51.26 -23.69 13.37
C ASP A 79 -51.32 -22.53 12.37
N PHE A 80 -50.65 -22.70 11.22
CA PHE A 80 -51.00 -21.99 10.00
C PHE A 80 -50.83 -22.96 8.84
N ASP A 81 -51.97 -23.52 8.44
CA ASP A 81 -52.13 -24.28 7.22
C ASP A 81 -52.16 -23.36 5.99
N GLU A 82 -51.61 -23.95 4.91
CA GLU A 82 -52.05 -23.90 3.53
C GLU A 82 -51.92 -22.65 2.64
N ALA A 83 -51.25 -22.94 1.52
CA ALA A 83 -51.64 -22.71 0.12
C ALA A 83 -50.94 -21.57 -0.62
N GLY A 84 -50.29 -21.94 -1.73
CA GLY A 84 -49.82 -21.00 -2.75
C GLY A 84 -48.81 -21.59 -3.71
N SER A 85 -49.30 -22.47 -4.60
CA SER A 85 -48.62 -22.94 -5.81
C SER A 85 -48.12 -21.80 -6.70
N GLY A 86 -46.94 -21.97 -7.30
CA GLY A 86 -46.41 -21.12 -8.37
C GLY A 86 -45.23 -21.80 -9.03
N ASP A 87 -45.52 -22.66 -10.00
CA ASP A 87 -44.57 -23.20 -10.96
C ASP A 87 -44.07 -22.07 -11.87
N ASP A 88 -42.77 -21.80 -11.90
CA ASP A 88 -42.12 -21.05 -12.97
C ASP A 88 -40.97 -21.90 -13.51
N ALA A 89 -41.24 -22.54 -14.64
CA ALA A 89 -40.28 -23.18 -15.51
C ALA A 89 -39.73 -22.11 -16.47
N ASP A 90 -38.46 -21.74 -16.31
CA ASP A 90 -37.75 -20.94 -17.31
C ASP A 90 -37.13 -21.90 -18.35
N ASP A 91 -37.85 -22.03 -19.47
CA ASP A 91 -37.43 -22.60 -20.74
C ASP A 91 -36.43 -21.64 -21.41
N ASP A 92 -35.14 -21.99 -21.39
CA ASP A 92 -34.11 -21.33 -22.21
C ASP A 92 -34.24 -21.82 -23.67
N HIS A 93 -35.11 -21.14 -24.43
CA HIS A 93 -35.15 -21.27 -25.89
C HIS A 93 -33.94 -20.56 -26.53
N GLU A 94 -33.00 -21.35 -27.03
CA GLU A 94 -32.02 -20.92 -28.03
C GLU A 94 -32.78 -20.61 -29.34
N GLU A 95 -32.95 -19.33 -29.67
CA GLU A 95 -33.42 -18.91 -30.99
C GLU A 95 -32.26 -18.90 -31.99
N ASP A 96 -32.43 -19.75 -33.00
CA ASP A 96 -31.57 -19.89 -34.16
C ASP A 96 -31.50 -18.62 -35.01
N ASP A 97 -30.29 -18.48 -35.55
CA ASP A 97 -29.79 -17.59 -36.59
C ASP A 97 -30.70 -17.54 -37.82
N ASP A 98 -31.15 -16.34 -38.20
CA ASP A 98 -31.54 -16.03 -39.58
C ASP A 98 -31.24 -14.56 -39.95
N GLY A 99 -30.01 -14.35 -40.43
CA GLY A 99 -29.66 -13.57 -41.61
C GLY A 99 -30.32 -12.19 -41.87
N ALA A 100 -29.54 -11.11 -41.70
CA ALA A 100 -29.57 -9.95 -42.61
C ALA A 100 -28.32 -9.06 -42.50
N SER A 101 -27.77 -8.70 -43.67
CA SER A 101 -26.94 -7.51 -43.98
C SER A 101 -25.70 -7.21 -43.12
N LYS A 102 -24.59 -7.91 -43.41
CA LYS A 102 -23.22 -7.47 -43.06
C LYS A 102 -22.90 -6.14 -43.76
N SER A 103 -23.05 -5.03 -43.04
CA SER A 103 -22.33 -3.80 -43.38
C SER A 103 -20.84 -3.99 -43.06
N HIS A 104 -19.98 -3.72 -44.04
CA HIS A 104 -18.53 -3.70 -43.88
C HIS A 104 -18.13 -2.53 -42.96
N ARG A 105 -18.37 -2.66 -41.64
CA ARG A 105 -17.72 -1.79 -40.65
C ARG A 105 -16.32 -2.36 -40.45
N GLY A 106 -15.32 -1.71 -41.05
CA GLY A 106 -13.93 -2.14 -40.99
C GLY A 106 -13.52 -2.42 -39.55
N LYS A 107 -12.77 -3.51 -39.34
CA LYS A 107 -12.12 -3.80 -38.05
C LYS A 107 -11.22 -2.61 -37.70
N ILE A 108 -11.77 -1.67 -36.93
CA ILE A 108 -10.99 -0.63 -36.27
C ILE A 108 -10.10 -1.37 -35.26
N ASP A 109 -8.82 -1.01 -35.26
CA ASP A 109 -7.82 -1.59 -34.39
C ASP A 109 -8.18 -1.28 -32.94
N LYS A 110 -8.65 -2.31 -32.22
CA LYS A 110 -9.12 -2.21 -30.83
C LYS A 110 -8.05 -1.60 -29.91
N ALA A 111 -6.76 -1.78 -30.23
CA ALA A 111 -5.66 -1.18 -29.50
C ALA A 111 -5.60 0.35 -29.68
N ALA A 112 -5.96 0.87 -30.86
CA ALA A 112 -6.01 2.31 -31.11
C ALA A 112 -7.18 2.98 -30.40
N GLU A 113 -8.31 2.28 -30.28
CA GLU A 113 -9.48 2.75 -29.51
C GLU A 113 -9.18 2.76 -28.00
N GLU A 114 -8.47 1.75 -27.51
CA GLU A 114 -8.01 1.69 -26.12
C GLU A 114 -7.03 2.83 -25.78
N ALA A 115 -6.04 3.07 -26.64
CA ALA A 115 -5.11 4.20 -26.48
C ALA A 115 -5.84 5.55 -26.48
N ALA A 116 -6.87 5.71 -27.33
CA ALA A 116 -7.67 6.93 -27.37
C ALA A 116 -8.50 7.15 -26.10
N MET A 117 -9.05 6.09 -25.50
CA MET A 117 -9.77 6.19 -24.23
C MET A 117 -8.86 6.56 -23.06
N GLU A 118 -7.65 5.99 -23.01
CA GLU A 118 -6.65 6.35 -21.98
C GLU A 118 -6.26 7.82 -22.07
N ASP A 119 -6.05 8.33 -23.29
CA ASP A 119 -5.76 9.75 -23.53
C ASP A 119 -6.90 10.66 -23.05
N VAL A 120 -8.16 10.26 -23.26
CA VAL A 120 -9.34 11.00 -22.77
C VAL A 120 -9.46 10.97 -21.23
N GLU A 121 -9.20 9.82 -20.59
CA GLU A 121 -9.17 9.76 -19.12
C GLU A 121 -8.07 10.66 -18.53
N ASN A 122 -6.95 10.79 -19.24
CA ASN A 122 -5.84 11.66 -18.87
C ASN A 122 -6.17 13.16 -18.98
N VAL A 123 -7.16 13.57 -19.80
CA VAL A 123 -7.59 14.97 -19.95
C VAL A 123 -7.89 15.62 -18.61
N ARG A 124 -8.54 14.88 -17.69
CA ARG A 124 -8.87 15.41 -16.35
C ARG A 124 -7.61 15.81 -15.56
N SER A 125 -6.54 15.03 -15.67
CA SER A 125 -5.26 15.33 -15.04
C SER A 125 -4.56 16.52 -15.71
N VAL A 126 -4.62 16.61 -17.04
CA VAL A 126 -4.06 17.73 -17.81
C VAL A 126 -4.75 19.04 -17.45
N MET A 127 -6.08 19.09 -17.44
CA MET A 127 -6.87 20.26 -17.03
C MET A 127 -6.51 20.73 -15.60
N ALA A 128 -6.39 19.79 -14.66
CA ALA A 128 -5.99 20.11 -13.28
C ALA A 128 -4.57 20.71 -13.20
N ASN A 129 -3.66 20.28 -14.08
CA ASN A 129 -2.31 20.83 -14.15
C ASN A 129 -2.27 22.22 -14.82
N LEU A 130 -3.11 22.47 -15.83
CA LEU A 130 -3.27 23.80 -16.45
C LEU A 130 -3.75 24.83 -15.43
N LEU A 131 -4.75 24.50 -14.60
CA LEU A 131 -5.23 25.38 -13.52
C LEU A 131 -4.15 25.66 -12.46
N LYS A 132 -3.32 24.67 -12.12
CA LYS A 132 -2.18 24.88 -11.21
C LYS A 132 -1.12 25.80 -11.83
N ALA A 133 -0.82 25.63 -13.12
CA ALA A 133 0.12 26.48 -13.84
C ALA A 133 -0.38 27.93 -13.91
N GLN A 134 -1.66 28.12 -14.21
CA GLN A 134 -2.34 29.42 -14.17
C GLN A 134 -2.19 30.09 -12.79
N GLY A 135 -2.47 29.36 -11.70
CA GLY A 135 -2.34 29.90 -10.34
C GLY A 135 -0.91 30.39 -10.02
N ARG A 136 0.12 29.70 -10.53
CA ARG A 136 1.53 30.12 -10.36
C ARG A 136 1.87 31.36 -11.20
N LEU A 137 1.37 31.43 -12.43
CA LEU A 137 1.56 32.58 -13.31
C LEU A 137 0.88 33.83 -12.74
N ASN A 138 -0.36 33.70 -12.24
CA ASN A 138 -1.06 34.80 -11.57
C ASN A 138 -0.29 35.30 -10.33
N ALA A 139 0.19 34.39 -9.47
CA ALA A 139 1.01 34.78 -8.32
C ALA A 139 2.34 35.45 -8.71
N THR A 140 2.86 35.19 -9.91
CA THR A 140 4.05 35.86 -10.44
C THR A 140 3.70 37.23 -11.03
N SER A 141 2.56 37.32 -11.73
CA SER A 141 1.97 38.58 -12.21
C SER A 141 1.77 39.57 -11.07
N ASP A 142 1.20 39.12 -9.95
CA ASP A 142 0.96 39.95 -8.76
C ASP A 142 2.28 40.52 -8.20
N LYS A 143 3.33 39.69 -8.13
CA LYS A 143 4.67 40.15 -7.69
C LYS A 143 5.31 41.13 -8.65
N LEU A 144 5.13 40.96 -9.97
CA LEU A 144 5.64 41.91 -10.95
C LEU A 144 4.93 43.27 -10.84
N ARG A 145 3.62 43.24 -10.55
CA ARG A 145 2.84 44.45 -10.30
C ARG A 145 3.32 45.21 -9.07
N GLU A 146 3.70 44.51 -8.00
CA GLU A 146 4.29 45.10 -6.79
C GLU A 146 5.64 45.80 -7.05
N ILE A 147 6.43 45.32 -8.04
CA ILE A 147 7.74 45.91 -8.37
C ILE A 147 7.57 47.25 -9.10
N GLY A 148 6.54 47.43 -9.93
CA GLY A 148 6.19 48.70 -10.56
C GLY A 148 7.22 49.28 -11.55
N SER A 149 8.20 48.49 -12.00
CA SER A 149 9.17 48.93 -13.02
C SER A 149 8.67 48.69 -14.45
N GLU A 150 9.12 49.49 -15.41
CA GLU A 150 8.75 49.35 -16.84
C GLU A 150 9.03 47.92 -17.38
N ALA A 151 10.18 47.33 -17.00
CA ALA A 151 10.53 45.96 -17.35
C ALA A 151 9.63 44.91 -16.67
N ALA A 152 9.13 45.21 -15.47
CA ALA A 152 8.17 44.35 -14.77
C ALA A 152 6.79 44.42 -15.45
N THR A 153 6.34 45.59 -15.90
CA THR A 153 5.10 45.77 -16.67
C THR A 153 5.14 44.99 -17.99
N GLU A 154 6.24 45.06 -18.75
CA GLU A 154 6.39 44.28 -19.99
C GLU A 154 6.36 42.75 -19.72
N SER A 155 6.97 42.32 -18.62
CA SER A 155 6.98 40.91 -18.22
C SER A 155 5.60 40.45 -17.73
N GLU A 156 4.85 41.33 -17.05
CA GLU A 156 3.49 41.08 -16.59
C GLU A 156 2.56 40.85 -17.80
N GLU A 157 2.63 41.72 -18.81
CA GLU A 157 1.83 41.59 -20.04
C GLU A 157 2.09 40.26 -20.76
N LYS A 158 3.37 39.85 -20.85
CA LYS A 158 3.73 38.52 -21.40
C LYS A 158 3.10 37.39 -20.59
N ILE A 159 3.17 37.45 -19.26
CA ILE A 159 2.56 36.43 -18.38
C ILE A 159 1.04 36.38 -18.57
N GLN A 160 0.37 37.52 -18.65
CA GLN A 160 -1.07 37.60 -18.88
C GLN A 160 -1.48 36.99 -20.23
N ASN A 161 -0.67 37.19 -21.27
CA ASN A 161 -0.91 36.54 -22.56
C ASN A 161 -0.77 35.02 -22.47
N HIS A 162 0.21 34.50 -21.74
CA HIS A 162 0.35 33.04 -21.52
C HIS A 162 -0.82 32.47 -20.69
N VAL A 163 -1.30 33.21 -19.69
CA VAL A 163 -2.49 32.83 -18.91
C VAL A 163 -3.72 32.71 -19.81
N LYS A 164 -3.93 33.66 -20.73
CA LYS A 164 -5.03 33.58 -21.71
C LYS A 164 -4.91 32.36 -22.61
N THR A 165 -3.70 32.04 -23.11
CA THR A 165 -3.47 30.85 -23.93
C THR A 165 -3.75 29.56 -23.15
N LEU A 166 -3.33 29.46 -21.88
CA LEU A 166 -3.60 28.29 -21.04
C LEU A 166 -5.10 28.10 -20.77
N MET A 167 -5.86 29.18 -20.61
CA MET A 167 -7.32 29.10 -20.43
C MET A 167 -8.02 28.67 -21.71
N LYS A 168 -7.58 29.16 -22.87
CA LYS A 168 -8.10 28.69 -24.14
C LYS A 168 -7.91 27.16 -24.31
N LEU A 169 -6.72 26.64 -24.02
CA LEU A 169 -6.44 25.20 -24.07
C LEU A 169 -7.26 24.41 -23.03
N HIS A 170 -7.47 24.99 -21.84
CA HIS A 170 -8.30 24.37 -20.81
C HIS A 170 -9.75 24.22 -21.30
N ASP A 171 -10.30 25.25 -21.93
CA ASP A 171 -11.68 25.24 -22.45
C ASP A 171 -11.80 24.27 -23.64
N GLU A 172 -10.83 24.26 -24.56
CA GLU A 172 -10.77 23.29 -25.66
C GLU A 172 -10.74 21.84 -25.15
N LEU A 173 -9.96 21.55 -24.08
CA LEU A 173 -9.95 20.22 -23.44
C LEU A 173 -11.25 19.90 -22.69
N ALA A 174 -11.90 20.91 -22.11
CA ALA A 174 -13.21 20.75 -21.48
C ALA A 174 -14.27 20.36 -22.50
N ASP A 175 -14.25 20.99 -23.68
CA ASP A 175 -15.16 20.69 -24.79
C ASP A 175 -14.94 19.27 -25.32
N VAL A 176 -13.70 18.83 -25.51
CA VAL A 176 -13.37 17.44 -25.90
C VAL A 176 -13.93 16.45 -24.88
N LYS A 177 -13.75 16.74 -23.59
CA LYS A 177 -14.26 15.88 -22.51
C LYS A 177 -15.78 15.85 -22.49
N SER A 178 -16.42 17.01 -22.60
CA SER A 178 -17.88 17.14 -22.63
C SER A 178 -18.49 16.39 -23.82
N HIS A 179 -17.86 16.50 -24.99
CA HIS A 179 -18.27 15.76 -26.19
C HIS A 179 -18.15 14.24 -25.99
N PHE A 180 -17.06 13.76 -25.39
CA PHE A 180 -16.89 12.34 -25.06
C PHE A 180 -17.94 11.83 -24.07
N ASP A 181 -18.15 12.58 -22.98
CA ASP A 181 -19.11 12.22 -21.95
C ASP A 181 -20.56 12.23 -22.48
N GLY A 182 -20.86 12.99 -23.55
CA GLY A 182 -22.19 13.15 -24.14
C GLY A 182 -22.55 12.23 -25.31
N HIS A 183 -21.59 11.80 -26.15
CA HIS A 183 -21.90 11.13 -27.43
C HIS A 183 -21.44 9.67 -27.55
N GLY A 184 -20.56 9.17 -26.67
CA GLY A 184 -20.17 7.74 -26.63
C GLY A 184 -19.39 7.20 -27.85
N ASP A 185 -19.46 7.84 -29.01
CA ASP A 185 -18.71 7.50 -30.23
C ASP A 185 -17.66 8.57 -30.51
N PHE A 186 -16.40 8.17 -30.71
CA PHE A 186 -15.27 9.10 -30.83
C PHE A 186 -14.47 8.86 -32.12
N ASP A 187 -14.18 9.94 -32.88
CA ASP A 187 -13.23 9.90 -34.00
C ASP A 187 -11.79 10.07 -33.47
N ALA A 188 -11.03 8.98 -33.47
CA ALA A 188 -9.64 8.91 -33.00
C ALA A 188 -8.67 9.88 -33.72
N LYS A 189 -9.07 10.46 -34.84
CA LYS A 189 -8.27 11.47 -35.56
C LYS A 189 -8.33 12.85 -34.91
N CYS A 190 -9.46 13.21 -34.30
CA CYS A 190 -9.68 14.53 -33.69
C CYS A 190 -8.92 14.69 -32.36
N SER A 191 -8.96 13.67 -31.48
CA SER A 191 -8.21 13.69 -30.20
C SER A 191 -6.70 13.81 -30.40
N ARG A 192 -6.14 13.08 -31.37
CA ARG A 192 -4.70 13.12 -31.65
C ARG A 192 -4.23 14.51 -32.05
N ALA A 193 -4.97 15.22 -32.91
CA ALA A 193 -4.61 16.57 -33.33
C ALA A 193 -4.56 17.54 -32.13
N ILE A 194 -5.55 17.47 -31.24
CA ILE A 194 -5.63 18.35 -30.06
C ILE A 194 -4.52 18.03 -29.04
N MET A 195 -4.24 16.74 -28.81
CA MET A 195 -3.19 16.31 -27.89
C MET A 195 -1.78 16.66 -28.39
N GLU A 196 -1.58 16.73 -29.70
CA GLU A 196 -0.31 17.14 -30.32
C GLU A 196 -0.07 18.65 -30.13
N ASP A 197 -1.10 19.49 -30.28
CA ASP A 197 -1.02 20.94 -30.01
C ASP A 197 -0.74 21.27 -28.53
N VAL A 198 -1.28 20.46 -27.60
CA VAL A 198 -1.07 20.62 -26.15
C VAL A 198 0.34 20.20 -25.70
N LYS A 199 1.00 19.29 -26.42
CA LYS A 199 2.33 18.77 -26.04
C LYS A 199 3.44 19.81 -26.15
N ASP A 200 3.31 20.78 -27.07
CA ASP A 200 4.37 21.73 -27.38
C ASP A 200 4.28 23.06 -26.59
N THR A 201 3.09 23.41 -26.08
CA THR A 201 2.86 24.68 -25.39
C THR A 201 3.60 24.83 -24.04
N PRO A 202 3.65 23.81 -23.16
CA PRO A 202 4.31 23.92 -21.85
C PRO A 202 5.83 24.12 -21.95
N LYS A 203 6.47 23.55 -22.98
CA LYS A 203 7.91 23.70 -23.24
C LYS A 203 8.25 25.13 -23.69
N ALA A 204 7.38 25.78 -24.47
CA ALA A 204 7.56 27.16 -24.89
C ALA A 204 7.41 28.15 -23.72
N ALA A 205 6.43 27.96 -22.84
CA ALA A 205 6.22 28.80 -21.66
C ALA A 205 7.40 28.70 -20.65
N ALA A 206 7.92 27.50 -20.43
CA ALA A 206 9.11 27.29 -19.57
C ALA A 206 10.38 27.94 -20.15
N LYS A 207 10.52 27.96 -21.48
CA LYS A 207 11.63 28.62 -22.19
C LYS A 207 11.51 30.15 -22.18
N ALA A 208 10.29 30.69 -22.25
CA ALA A 208 10.03 32.13 -22.16
C ALA A 208 10.33 32.70 -20.77
N ALA A 209 10.05 31.94 -19.69
CA ALA A 209 10.42 32.30 -18.33
C ALA A 209 11.95 32.34 -18.08
N ALA A 210 12.75 31.79 -18.99
CA ALA A 210 14.21 31.70 -18.88
C ALA A 210 15.00 32.77 -19.68
N ALA A 211 14.33 33.65 -20.44
CA ALA A 211 15.00 34.63 -21.30
C ALA A 211 15.27 35.99 -20.60
N LYS A 212 16.52 36.46 -20.61
CA LYS A 212 16.96 37.73 -20.01
C LYS A 212 16.57 38.97 -20.84
N PRO A 213 16.27 40.13 -20.23
CA PRO A 213 16.28 41.42 -20.92
C PRO A 213 17.72 41.95 -21.11
N ALA A 214 17.96 42.62 -22.25
CA ALA A 214 19.26 43.18 -22.64
C ALA A 214 19.66 44.41 -21.81
N PRO A 215 20.96 44.62 -21.50
CA PRO A 215 21.38 45.74 -20.66
C PRO A 215 21.40 47.08 -21.44
N LYS A 216 20.69 48.09 -20.92
CA LYS A 216 20.83 49.49 -21.33
C LYS A 216 22.10 50.11 -20.71
N ALA A 217 22.78 50.92 -21.51
CA ALA A 217 24.05 51.58 -21.19
C ALA A 217 23.93 52.65 -20.08
N ALA A 218 24.94 52.71 -19.20
CA ALA A 218 25.11 53.76 -18.20
C ALA A 218 26.22 54.76 -18.62
N PRO A 219 26.15 56.03 -18.16
CA PRO A 219 26.95 57.13 -18.68
C PRO A 219 28.35 57.26 -18.05
N ALA A 220 29.22 57.94 -18.78
CA ALA A 220 30.65 58.10 -18.53
C ALA A 220 31.00 59.11 -17.42
N THR A 221 31.93 58.71 -16.56
CA THR A 221 32.89 59.54 -15.79
C THR A 221 34.12 58.65 -15.57
N GLY A 222 35.40 59.03 -15.51
CA GLY A 222 36.15 60.27 -15.57
C GLY A 222 37.58 59.96 -15.07
N LYS A 223 38.57 60.05 -15.97
CA LYS A 223 40.06 60.18 -15.83
C LYS A 223 40.80 59.86 -14.50
N ARG A 224 41.88 59.05 -14.59
CA ARG A 224 43.34 59.37 -14.37
C ARG A 224 44.16 58.05 -14.24
N LYS A 225 45.07 57.72 -15.18
CA LYS A 225 46.53 58.02 -15.34
C LYS A 225 47.49 57.22 -14.43
N GLY A 226 48.37 56.45 -15.07
CA GLY A 226 49.59 55.81 -14.54
C GLY A 226 49.91 54.51 -15.32
N SER A 227 50.50 54.56 -16.52
CA SER A 227 51.94 54.53 -16.82
C SER A 227 52.68 53.35 -16.19
N TYR A 228 53.02 52.33 -16.99
CA TYR A 228 54.39 51.83 -17.23
C TYR A 228 54.40 50.88 -18.44
N THR A 229 55.47 50.98 -19.23
CA THR A 229 55.70 50.33 -20.53
C THR A 229 56.46 49.01 -20.39
N CYS A 230 56.12 47.99 -21.19
CA CYS A 230 57.09 47.16 -21.92
C CYS A 230 56.44 46.36 -23.07
N ARG A 231 57.23 46.16 -24.12
CA ARG A 231 56.87 45.65 -25.46
C ARG A 231 56.49 44.16 -25.47
N GLY A 232 55.62 43.78 -26.40
CA GLY A 232 55.43 42.39 -26.85
C GLY A 232 54.09 42.23 -27.57
N GLY A 233 54.09 42.28 -28.90
CA GLY A 233 52.87 42.11 -29.69
C GLY A 233 52.43 40.65 -29.76
N LEU A 234 51.12 40.39 -29.69
CA LEU A 234 50.39 39.52 -30.61
C LEU A 234 48.89 39.57 -30.30
N LYS A 235 48.07 39.63 -31.35
CA LYS A 235 46.61 39.60 -31.33
C LYS A 235 46.10 38.27 -30.76
N LYS A 236 45.21 38.31 -29.75
CA LYS A 236 43.89 37.62 -29.74
C LYS A 236 43.14 37.85 -28.42
N ARG A 237 41.87 38.25 -28.58
CA ARG A 237 40.81 38.32 -27.55
C ARG A 237 40.49 36.91 -27.04
N ILE A 238 40.48 36.70 -25.72
CA ILE A 238 39.48 35.88 -25.01
C ILE A 238 39.17 36.61 -23.70
N ARG A 239 37.89 36.91 -23.50
CA ARG A 239 37.32 37.51 -22.28
C ARG A 239 37.12 36.43 -21.22
N THR A 240 37.43 36.79 -19.98
CA THR A 240 37.05 36.09 -18.75
C THR A 240 35.61 36.44 -18.38
N ASP A 241 34.72 35.44 -18.33
CA ASP A 241 33.42 35.51 -17.67
C ASP A 241 33.40 34.52 -16.50
N GLY A 242 33.06 34.99 -15.30
CA GLY A 242 33.08 34.22 -14.04
C GLY A 242 31.75 33.52 -13.68
N PRO A 243 31.75 32.59 -12.69
CA PRO A 243 30.74 31.54 -12.55
C PRO A 243 29.94 31.60 -11.21
N VAL A 244 29.15 32.65 -10.98
CA VAL A 244 28.36 32.75 -9.72
C VAL A 244 26.84 32.61 -9.93
N ALA A 245 26.31 32.97 -11.11
CA ALA A 245 24.87 32.90 -11.36
C ALA A 245 24.36 31.50 -11.78
N THR A 246 25.20 30.69 -12.43
CA THR A 246 24.86 29.32 -12.84
C THR A 246 24.69 28.39 -11.63
N ALA A 247 25.45 28.64 -10.55
CA ALA A 247 25.38 27.86 -9.32
C ALA A 247 24.06 28.06 -8.54
N LEU A 248 23.48 29.26 -8.55
CA LEU A 248 22.24 29.56 -7.84
C LEU A 248 21.01 28.97 -8.55
N VAL A 249 20.96 29.05 -9.88
CA VAL A 249 19.86 28.47 -10.68
C VAL A 249 19.96 26.95 -10.73
N GLN A 250 21.15 26.37 -10.83
CA GLN A 250 21.32 24.92 -10.66
C GLN A 250 20.97 24.45 -9.25
N SER A 251 21.19 25.25 -8.20
CA SER A 251 20.79 24.91 -6.83
C SER A 251 19.28 25.03 -6.59
N VAL A 252 18.60 25.97 -7.24
CA VAL A 252 17.13 26.10 -7.15
C VAL A 252 16.43 25.05 -8.02
N VAL A 253 16.94 24.73 -9.21
CA VAL A 253 16.39 23.66 -10.05
C VAL A 253 16.67 22.28 -9.46
N LYS A 254 17.87 22.05 -8.89
CA LYS A 254 18.13 20.85 -8.08
C LYS A 254 17.26 20.83 -6.84
N GLY A 255 17.10 21.94 -6.12
CA GLY A 255 16.25 22.04 -4.92
C GLY A 255 14.77 21.76 -5.19
N VAL A 256 14.22 22.20 -6.32
CA VAL A 256 12.81 21.96 -6.71
C VAL A 256 12.60 20.52 -7.19
N PHE A 257 13.62 19.86 -7.75
CA PHE A 257 13.56 18.43 -8.09
C PHE A 257 13.81 17.53 -6.86
N TRP A 258 14.61 18.00 -5.89
CA TRP A 258 14.89 17.31 -4.63
C TRP A 258 13.68 17.33 -3.68
N TYR A 259 12.92 18.43 -3.63
CA TYR A 259 11.83 18.63 -2.67
C TYR A 259 10.52 17.87 -3.00
N HIS A 260 10.46 17.14 -4.13
CA HIS A 260 9.31 16.31 -4.47
C HIS A 260 9.56 14.81 -4.32
N ASN A 261 10.73 14.42 -3.78
CA ASN A 261 11.10 13.04 -3.57
C ASN A 261 11.45 12.70 -2.11
N GLU A 262 11.06 13.55 -1.15
CA GLU A 262 10.98 13.17 0.28
C GLU A 262 9.79 12.23 0.48
N GLN A 263 9.85 11.07 -0.16
CA GLN A 263 9.04 9.92 0.16
C GLN A 263 9.65 9.29 1.43
N CYS A 264 8.81 8.70 2.28
CA CYS A 264 9.25 7.81 3.35
C CYS A 264 9.85 6.50 2.79
N GLN A 265 10.86 6.60 1.92
CA GLN A 265 11.92 5.63 1.90
C GLN A 265 12.82 6.02 3.07
N VAL A 266 13.19 5.07 3.92
CA VAL A 266 14.41 5.27 4.71
C VAL A 266 15.52 5.33 3.66
N SER A 267 15.79 6.53 3.15
CA SER A 267 16.89 6.74 2.21
C SER A 267 18.14 6.15 2.86
N GLU A 268 19.09 5.67 2.06
CA GLU A 268 20.34 5.16 2.61
C GLU A 268 21.00 6.21 3.52
N LYS A 269 20.77 7.50 3.22
CA LYS A 269 21.07 8.63 4.10
C LYS A 269 20.41 8.55 5.47
N HIS A 270 19.10 8.33 5.55
CA HIS A 270 18.40 8.20 6.83
C HIS A 270 18.83 6.94 7.59
N ALA A 271 19.04 5.82 6.89
CA ALA A 271 19.55 4.59 7.49
C ALA A 271 20.96 4.80 8.08
N CYS A 272 21.87 5.39 7.30
CA CYS A 272 23.22 5.72 7.74
C CYS A 272 23.21 6.74 8.89
N SER A 273 22.34 7.74 8.85
CA SER A 273 22.19 8.72 9.93
C SER A 273 21.70 8.07 11.22
N LEU A 274 20.74 7.14 11.14
CA LEU A 274 20.25 6.40 12.29
C LEU A 274 21.33 5.48 12.87
N MET A 275 22.01 4.70 12.02
CA MET A 275 23.14 3.86 12.44
C MET A 275 24.29 4.69 13.00
N GLY A 276 24.52 5.89 12.45
CA GLY A 276 25.49 6.85 12.97
C GLY A 276 25.16 7.31 14.38
N ALA A 277 23.91 7.66 14.65
CA ALA A 277 23.46 8.02 16.00
C ALA A 277 23.64 6.84 16.98
N ILE A 278 23.26 5.62 16.57
CA ILE A 278 23.45 4.41 17.39
C ILE A 278 24.94 4.18 17.67
N TRP A 279 25.81 4.33 16.68
CA TRP A 279 27.26 4.16 16.87
C TRP A 279 27.82 5.12 17.91
N GLU A 280 27.42 6.38 17.85
CA GLU A 280 27.88 7.41 18.79
C GLU A 280 27.45 7.11 20.24
N GLU A 281 26.29 6.49 20.44
CA GLU A 281 25.83 6.07 21.77
C GLU A 281 26.56 4.84 22.31
N ILE A 282 26.94 3.88 21.44
CA ILE A 282 27.48 2.60 21.89
C ILE A 282 29.00 2.52 21.86
N LYS A 283 29.70 3.32 21.05
CA LYS A 283 31.15 3.15 20.78
C LYS A 283 32.05 3.17 22.02
N ASP A 284 31.65 3.88 23.08
CA ASP A 284 32.41 4.01 24.31
C ASP A 284 32.03 2.96 25.37
N LEU A 285 31.04 2.10 25.09
CA LEU A 285 30.61 1.05 26.01
C LEU A 285 31.60 -0.14 25.98
N PRO A 286 31.91 -0.74 27.15
CA PRO A 286 32.75 -1.94 27.21
C PRO A 286 32.14 -3.08 26.38
N GLY A 287 32.89 -3.58 25.40
CA GLY A 287 32.44 -4.68 24.52
C GLY A 287 31.65 -4.23 23.29
N ALA A 288 31.52 -2.93 23.01
CA ALA A 288 30.87 -2.47 21.78
C ALA A 288 31.53 -3.09 20.52
N ASP A 289 32.86 -3.17 20.49
CA ASP A 289 33.61 -3.74 19.37
C ASP A 289 33.44 -5.26 19.18
N THR A 290 32.87 -5.97 20.17
CA THR A 290 32.64 -7.42 20.07
C THR A 290 31.26 -7.79 19.57
N LEU A 291 30.35 -6.82 19.40
CA LEU A 291 29.01 -7.08 18.89
C LEU A 291 29.05 -7.41 17.39
N PRO A 292 28.33 -8.45 16.92
CA PRO A 292 28.31 -8.83 15.50
C PRO A 292 27.85 -7.71 14.54
N SER A 293 27.03 -6.77 15.03
CA SER A 293 26.50 -5.65 14.23
C SER A 293 27.43 -4.44 14.17
N THR A 294 28.50 -4.40 14.97
CA THR A 294 29.32 -3.19 15.13
C THR A 294 29.99 -2.76 13.85
N ASP A 295 30.51 -3.70 13.05
CA ASP A 295 31.16 -3.34 11.78
C ASP A 295 30.19 -2.65 10.81
N VAL A 296 28.93 -3.08 10.80
CA VAL A 296 27.87 -2.50 9.97
C VAL A 296 27.52 -1.09 10.43
N ILE A 297 27.27 -0.95 11.73
CA ILE A 297 26.85 0.31 12.33
C ILE A 297 27.98 1.33 12.19
N ARG A 298 29.24 0.94 12.46
CA ARG A 298 30.44 1.77 12.29
C ARG A 298 30.65 2.17 10.84
N LYS A 299 30.49 1.24 9.88
CA LYS A 299 30.61 1.53 8.45
C LYS A 299 29.53 2.51 8.01
N ALA A 300 28.27 2.30 8.38
CA ALA A 300 27.17 3.20 8.07
C ALA A 300 27.34 4.58 8.72
N ALA A 301 27.84 4.65 9.96
CA ALA A 301 28.22 5.88 10.63
C ALA A 301 29.29 6.66 9.83
N THR A 302 30.31 5.94 9.35
CA THR A 302 31.37 6.52 8.50
C THR A 302 30.82 7.05 7.18
N LEU A 303 29.92 6.28 6.53
CA LEU A 303 29.26 6.72 5.31
C LEU A 303 28.42 7.98 5.55
N SER A 304 27.72 8.07 6.69
CA SER A 304 26.97 9.26 7.09
C SER A 304 27.87 10.49 7.31
N GLN A 305 28.97 10.33 8.05
CA GLN A 305 29.90 11.43 8.35
C GLN A 305 30.61 11.95 7.10
N THR A 306 30.89 11.07 6.14
CA THR A 306 31.59 11.43 4.91
C THR A 306 30.67 11.86 3.77
N GLY A 307 29.34 11.77 3.94
CA GLY A 307 28.36 12.10 2.89
C GLY A 307 28.34 11.08 1.73
N HIS A 308 28.71 9.83 1.99
CA HIS A 308 28.70 8.73 1.01
C HIS A 308 27.63 7.69 1.34
N GLU A 309 26.48 8.12 1.87
CA GLU A 309 25.42 7.21 2.30
C GLU A 309 24.87 6.34 1.16
N CYS A 310 25.03 6.79 -0.09
CA CYS A 310 24.68 6.01 -1.29
C CYS A 310 25.47 4.70 -1.47
N ARG A 311 26.52 4.48 -0.66
CA ARG A 311 27.32 3.24 -0.67
C ARG A 311 26.90 2.23 0.40
N LEU A 312 25.76 2.47 1.07
CA LEU A 312 25.29 1.57 2.12
C LEU A 312 24.98 0.17 1.55
N CYS A 313 24.35 0.07 0.38
CA CYS A 313 24.10 -1.21 -0.27
C CYS A 313 25.41 -1.97 -0.56
N ASP A 314 26.42 -1.30 -1.12
CA ASP A 314 27.74 -1.89 -1.39
C ASP A 314 28.39 -2.41 -0.10
N ALA A 315 28.32 -1.62 0.97
CA ALA A 315 28.85 -2.02 2.28
C ALA A 315 28.12 -3.24 2.85
N LEU A 316 26.79 -3.29 2.74
CA LEU A 316 26.01 -4.46 3.16
C LEU A 316 26.37 -5.70 2.33
N GLU A 317 26.70 -5.55 1.05
CA GLU A 317 27.18 -6.64 0.21
C GLU A 317 28.59 -7.11 0.60
N GLU A 318 29.54 -6.18 0.82
CA GLU A 318 30.89 -6.47 1.33
C GLU A 318 30.82 -7.29 2.63
N MET A 319 29.88 -6.95 3.52
CA MET A 319 29.64 -7.64 4.79
C MET A 319 28.77 -8.90 4.68
N LYS A 320 28.38 -9.31 3.47
CA LYS A 320 27.50 -10.46 3.19
C LYS A 320 26.10 -10.36 3.83
N LEU A 321 25.65 -9.14 4.12
CA LEU A 321 24.33 -8.83 4.68
C LEU A 321 23.26 -8.56 3.62
N SER A 322 23.64 -8.41 2.36
CA SER A 322 22.71 -8.44 1.22
C SER A 322 22.54 -9.86 0.65
N ALA A 323 21.46 -10.06 -0.11
CA ALA A 323 21.29 -11.21 -1.00
C ALA A 323 20.80 -10.67 -2.35
N ALA A 324 21.54 -10.97 -3.41
CA ALA A 324 21.21 -10.53 -4.76
C ALA A 324 20.13 -11.46 -5.35
N ILE A 325 18.87 -11.16 -5.03
CA ILE A 325 17.74 -11.93 -5.54
C ILE A 325 17.43 -11.42 -6.96
N PRO A 326 17.49 -12.28 -7.99
CA PRO A 326 17.21 -11.85 -9.35
C PRO A 326 15.72 -11.51 -9.50
N ILE A 327 15.44 -10.54 -10.36
CA ILE A 327 14.08 -10.17 -10.73
C ILE A 327 13.74 -10.91 -12.02
N SER A 328 12.70 -11.74 -11.95
CA SER A 328 12.14 -12.46 -13.09
C SER A 328 10.93 -11.70 -13.62
N TYR A 329 10.53 -11.96 -14.86
CA TYR A 329 9.43 -11.26 -15.52
C TYR A 329 8.41 -12.26 -16.06
N VAL A 330 7.13 -12.06 -15.71
CA VAL A 330 6.04 -12.95 -16.12
C VAL A 330 5.01 -12.20 -16.95
N ASP A 331 4.41 -12.87 -17.92
CA ASP A 331 3.32 -12.31 -18.70
C ASP A 331 2.01 -12.35 -17.90
N VAL A 332 1.44 -11.17 -17.66
CA VAL A 332 0.17 -10.97 -16.96
C VAL A 332 -0.90 -10.36 -17.88
N GLY A 333 -0.76 -10.56 -19.20
CA GLY A 333 -1.72 -10.05 -20.18
C GLY A 333 -1.70 -8.53 -20.32
N THR A 334 -0.61 -7.89 -19.91
CA THR A 334 -0.33 -6.47 -20.13
C THR A 334 0.73 -6.30 -21.22
N ALA A 335 0.82 -5.10 -21.81
CA ALA A 335 1.82 -4.82 -22.86
C ALA A 335 3.28 -5.01 -22.40
N VAL A 336 3.52 -4.91 -21.08
CA VAL A 336 4.83 -5.11 -20.45
C VAL A 336 4.72 -6.27 -19.49
N GLN A 337 5.75 -7.13 -19.44
CA GLN A 337 5.83 -8.21 -18.47
C GLN A 337 5.94 -7.67 -17.03
N HIS A 338 5.33 -8.37 -16.08
CA HIS A 338 5.33 -7.96 -14.67
C HIS A 338 6.54 -8.51 -13.93
N PRO A 339 7.29 -7.69 -13.18
CA PRO A 339 8.43 -8.15 -12.40
C PRO A 339 7.95 -8.95 -11.18
N ILE A 340 8.67 -10.03 -10.88
CA ILE A 340 8.48 -10.88 -9.71
C ILE A 340 9.83 -11.24 -9.09
N PHE A 341 9.81 -11.57 -7.79
CA PHE A 341 10.87 -12.31 -7.14
C PHE A 341 10.45 -13.78 -7.12
N GLY A 342 10.88 -14.54 -8.14
CA GLY A 342 10.55 -15.96 -8.26
C GLY A 342 10.94 -16.72 -6.99
N ILE A 343 10.07 -17.59 -6.49
CA ILE A 343 10.22 -18.23 -5.18
C ILE A 343 11.48 -19.10 -5.15
N ARG A 344 11.72 -19.85 -6.23
CA ARG A 344 12.91 -20.69 -6.38
C ARG A 344 14.20 -19.86 -6.38
N ASP A 345 14.19 -18.75 -7.10
CA ASP A 345 15.35 -17.85 -7.19
C ASP A 345 15.62 -17.16 -5.85
N PHE A 346 14.56 -16.74 -5.15
CA PHE A 346 14.63 -16.16 -3.82
C PHE A 346 15.30 -17.14 -2.85
N LEU A 347 14.80 -18.37 -2.76
CA LEU A 347 15.32 -19.38 -1.84
C LEU A 347 16.73 -19.85 -2.21
N SER A 348 17.04 -19.97 -3.50
CA SER A 348 18.40 -20.30 -3.97
C SER A 348 19.38 -19.20 -3.59
N SER A 349 19.01 -17.93 -3.77
CA SER A 349 19.82 -16.77 -3.40
C SER A 349 20.08 -16.72 -1.88
N LEU A 350 19.08 -17.03 -1.05
CA LEU A 350 19.26 -17.15 0.40
C LEU A 350 20.19 -18.31 0.76
N SER A 351 20.00 -19.48 0.15
CA SER A 351 20.82 -20.68 0.35
C SER A 351 22.30 -20.44 0.02
N GLU A 352 22.58 -19.82 -1.13
CA GLU A 352 23.96 -19.52 -1.58
C GLU A 352 24.70 -18.60 -0.64
N ARG A 353 23.98 -17.66 -0.01
CA ARG A 353 24.51 -16.70 0.96
C ARG A 353 24.50 -17.23 2.41
N GLY A 354 24.09 -18.48 2.64
CA GLY A 354 24.01 -19.08 3.98
C GLY A 354 22.92 -18.46 4.85
N LYS A 355 21.86 -17.91 4.24
CA LYS A 355 20.71 -17.26 4.88
C LYS A 355 19.44 -18.11 4.83
N SER A 356 19.59 -19.42 4.63
CA SER A 356 18.44 -20.34 4.62
C SER A 356 17.66 -20.31 5.94
N ASP A 357 18.31 -19.95 7.05
CA ASP A 357 17.70 -19.84 8.37
C ASP A 357 16.52 -18.85 8.41
N LEU A 358 16.43 -17.90 7.48
CA LEU A 358 15.23 -17.05 7.37
C LEU A 358 13.98 -17.85 7.00
N LEU A 359 14.12 -18.91 6.20
CA LEU A 359 13.02 -19.82 5.87
C LEU A 359 12.72 -20.75 7.05
N PHE A 360 13.75 -21.20 7.76
CA PHE A 360 13.60 -22.15 8.88
C PHE A 360 13.22 -21.47 10.20
N CYS A 361 13.42 -20.16 10.31
CA CYS A 361 13.24 -19.39 11.54
C CYS A 361 13.96 -20.01 12.77
N GLY A 362 15.14 -20.59 12.57
CA GLY A 362 15.91 -21.24 13.64
C GLY A 362 15.41 -22.62 14.09
N HIS A 363 14.33 -23.15 13.49
CA HIS A 363 13.79 -24.45 13.87
C HIS A 363 14.63 -25.61 13.32
N PRO A 364 14.95 -26.62 14.16
CA PRO A 364 15.53 -27.87 13.68
C PRO A 364 14.53 -28.68 12.86
N GLU A 365 15.06 -29.67 12.15
CA GLU A 365 14.28 -30.62 11.32
C GLU A 365 13.20 -31.39 12.10
N THR A 366 13.41 -31.64 13.39
CA THR A 366 12.45 -32.33 14.27
C THR A 366 11.16 -31.55 14.47
N ASP A 367 11.23 -30.22 14.53
CA ASP A 367 10.04 -29.37 14.77
C ASP A 367 9.05 -29.46 13.61
N TYR A 368 9.56 -29.67 12.39
CA TYR A 368 8.72 -29.87 11.21
C TYR A 368 8.05 -31.26 11.22
N GLU A 369 8.74 -32.30 11.69
CA GLU A 369 8.11 -33.61 11.91
C GLU A 369 6.97 -33.53 12.91
N ASP A 370 7.19 -32.85 14.04
CA ASP A 370 6.18 -32.64 15.07
C ASP A 370 5.01 -31.80 14.55
N PHE A 371 5.30 -30.73 13.81
CA PHE A 371 4.29 -29.93 13.14
C PHE A 371 3.40 -30.81 12.24
N TRP A 372 3.98 -31.65 11.39
CA TRP A 372 3.22 -32.50 10.49
C TRP A 372 2.46 -33.61 11.22
N ALA A 373 2.97 -34.10 12.35
CA ALA A 373 2.26 -35.05 13.20
C ALA A 373 0.98 -34.41 13.77
N LEU A 374 1.06 -33.17 14.27
CA LEU A 374 -0.09 -32.40 14.75
C LEU A 374 -1.04 -32.03 13.61
N TRP A 375 -0.52 -31.55 12.48
CA TRP A 375 -1.33 -31.17 11.32
C TRP A 375 -2.14 -32.33 10.77
N ARG A 376 -1.61 -33.56 10.85
CA ARG A 376 -2.33 -34.77 10.43
C ARG A 376 -3.61 -35.00 11.24
N LEU A 377 -3.66 -34.55 12.49
CA LEU A 377 -4.88 -34.64 13.32
C LEU A 377 -5.97 -33.68 12.81
N ILE A 378 -5.58 -32.57 12.16
CA ILE A 378 -6.49 -31.54 11.66
C ILE A 378 -6.93 -31.86 10.23
N GLN A 379 -5.99 -32.18 9.33
CA GLN A 379 -6.26 -32.49 7.93
C GLN A 379 -5.59 -33.80 7.49
N PRO A 380 -6.08 -34.97 7.94
CA PRO A 380 -5.43 -36.26 7.66
C PRO A 380 -5.34 -36.60 6.17
N GLN A 381 -6.22 -36.03 5.34
CA GLN A 381 -6.27 -36.23 3.89
C GLN A 381 -5.40 -35.23 3.11
N HIS A 382 -4.61 -34.37 3.77
CA HIS A 382 -3.75 -33.43 3.06
C HIS A 382 -2.74 -34.18 2.16
N PRO A 383 -2.57 -33.79 0.87
CA PRO A 383 -1.73 -34.53 -0.08
C PRO A 383 -0.28 -34.78 0.36
N VAL A 384 0.26 -33.91 1.24
CA VAL A 384 1.59 -34.08 1.85
C VAL A 384 1.78 -35.46 2.49
N PHE A 385 0.72 -36.04 3.07
CA PHE A 385 0.84 -37.31 3.78
C PHE A 385 0.87 -38.51 2.84
N SER A 386 0.11 -38.49 1.75
CA SER A 386 0.16 -39.57 0.76
C SER A 386 1.44 -39.50 -0.08
N GLN A 387 1.92 -38.29 -0.39
CA GLN A 387 3.02 -38.08 -1.33
C GLN A 387 4.41 -37.99 -0.67
N HIS A 388 4.50 -37.52 0.58
CA HIS A 388 5.79 -37.22 1.23
C HIS A 388 6.00 -37.89 2.59
N ALA A 389 4.97 -38.49 3.22
CA ALA A 389 5.18 -39.20 4.50
C ALA A 389 6.07 -40.44 4.36
N ARG A 390 6.00 -41.12 3.20
CA ARG A 390 6.86 -42.26 2.90
C ARG A 390 8.27 -41.72 2.65
N LYS A 391 9.26 -42.16 3.45
CA LYS A 391 10.70 -41.83 3.38
C LYS A 391 11.18 -40.67 4.26
N ASP A 392 10.51 -40.38 5.37
CA ASP A 392 11.06 -39.45 6.37
C ASP A 392 11.37 -38.06 5.77
N ARG A 393 10.54 -37.64 4.80
CA ARG A 393 10.71 -36.38 4.06
C ARG A 393 9.96 -35.22 4.69
N LEU A 394 9.05 -35.50 5.64
CA LEU A 394 8.21 -34.48 6.25
C LEU A 394 9.02 -33.40 6.97
N LYS A 395 10.15 -33.75 7.60
CA LYS A 395 11.08 -32.75 8.15
C LYS A 395 11.65 -31.74 7.14
N TRP A 396 11.59 -32.06 5.84
CA TRP A 396 12.06 -31.20 4.76
C TRP A 396 10.92 -30.61 3.93
N CYS A 397 9.67 -30.80 4.36
CA CYS A 397 8.48 -30.16 3.82
C CYS A 397 8.16 -28.95 4.69
N ILE A 398 8.52 -27.75 4.23
CA ILE A 398 8.35 -26.53 5.02
C ILE A 398 6.93 -26.01 4.82
N PRO A 399 6.10 -25.99 5.87
CA PRO A 399 4.78 -25.41 5.78
C PRO A 399 4.90 -23.90 5.61
N VAL A 400 4.21 -23.35 4.61
CA VAL A 400 4.15 -21.92 4.35
C VAL A 400 2.70 -21.47 4.20
N TYR A 401 2.46 -20.19 4.47
CA TYR A 401 1.25 -19.49 4.06
C TYR A 401 1.58 -18.54 2.91
N ALA A 402 0.77 -18.58 1.86
CA ALA A 402 0.66 -17.44 0.98
C ALA A 402 0.01 -16.29 1.75
N TYR A 403 0.36 -15.07 1.37
CA TYR A 403 -0.24 -13.88 1.95
C TYR A 403 -0.50 -12.84 0.87
N ALA A 404 -1.70 -12.24 0.91
CA ALA A 404 -2.07 -11.14 0.05
C ALA A 404 -2.67 -9.99 0.87
N ASP A 405 -2.32 -8.76 0.52
CA ASP A 405 -2.88 -7.57 1.15
C ASP A 405 -3.05 -6.46 0.12
N GLU A 406 -4.22 -5.83 0.14
CA GLU A 406 -4.51 -4.65 -0.66
C GLU A 406 -4.28 -3.38 0.16
N GLY A 407 -3.00 -3.02 0.26
CA GLY A 407 -2.57 -1.79 0.87
C GLY A 407 -3.01 -0.55 0.08
N THR A 408 -2.81 0.61 0.68
CA THR A 408 -3.00 1.90 0.02
C THR A 408 -1.65 2.53 -0.27
N SER A 409 -1.34 2.76 -1.56
CA SER A 409 -0.16 3.50 -1.98
C SER A 409 -0.19 4.95 -1.48
N GLN A 410 0.95 5.64 -1.53
CA GLN A 410 1.05 7.06 -1.16
C GLN A 410 0.08 7.96 -1.95
N LYS A 411 -0.30 7.55 -3.17
CA LYS A 411 -1.28 8.25 -4.01
C LYS A 411 -2.74 7.87 -3.68
N ARG A 412 -2.98 7.23 -2.54
CA ARG A 412 -4.29 6.73 -2.10
C ARG A 412 -4.96 5.76 -3.08
N ARG A 413 -4.16 5.05 -3.88
CA ARG A 413 -4.62 3.99 -4.79
C ARG A 413 -4.28 2.63 -4.22
N GLY A 414 -5.09 1.62 -4.51
CA GLY A 414 -4.83 0.24 -4.08
C GLY A 414 -3.47 -0.26 -4.58
N LEU A 415 -2.81 -1.05 -3.76
CA LEU A 415 -1.55 -1.70 -4.05
C LEU A 415 -1.65 -3.13 -3.55
N MET A 416 -1.74 -4.08 -4.47
CA MET A 416 -1.75 -5.50 -4.15
C MET A 416 -0.33 -5.96 -3.88
N VAL A 417 -0.11 -6.53 -2.70
CA VAL A 417 1.16 -7.16 -2.32
C VAL A 417 0.92 -8.66 -2.19
N ILE A 418 1.69 -9.46 -2.92
CA ILE A 418 1.68 -10.93 -2.81
C ILE A 418 3.01 -11.34 -2.21
N GLN A 419 2.94 -12.11 -1.14
CA GLN A 419 4.10 -12.61 -0.41
C GLN A 419 3.82 -14.01 0.12
N TYR A 420 4.81 -14.64 0.73
CA TYR A 420 4.65 -15.90 1.43
C TYR A 420 5.51 -15.91 2.70
N GLN A 421 5.13 -16.74 3.67
CA GLN A 421 5.82 -16.82 4.95
C GLN A 421 5.81 -18.24 5.51
N PRO A 422 6.86 -18.67 6.22
CA PRO A 422 6.82 -19.91 7.00
C PRO A 422 5.70 -19.89 8.04
N VAL A 423 5.15 -21.07 8.33
CA VAL A 423 4.16 -21.23 9.41
C VAL A 423 4.84 -21.16 10.77
N LEU A 424 5.95 -21.90 10.92
CA LEU A 424 6.78 -21.85 12.12
C LEU A 424 7.58 -20.54 12.15
N GLY A 425 7.74 -19.97 13.34
CA GLY A 425 8.44 -18.72 13.56
C GLY A 425 8.99 -18.63 14.97
N HIS A 426 9.60 -17.51 15.33
CA HIS A 426 10.38 -17.41 16.58
C HIS A 426 9.54 -17.30 17.86
N GLY A 427 8.25 -17.61 17.80
CA GLY A 427 7.30 -17.47 18.89
C GLY A 427 7.03 -16.04 19.34
N SER A 428 6.38 -15.91 20.49
CA SER A 428 5.98 -14.67 21.16
C SER A 428 6.73 -14.53 22.49
N SER A 429 6.93 -13.30 22.98
CA SER A 429 7.69 -13.04 24.22
C SER A 429 7.07 -13.70 25.46
N ARG A 430 5.86 -14.26 25.36
CA ARG A 430 5.13 -14.96 26.41
C ARG A 430 5.12 -16.48 26.24
N GLY A 431 6.00 -17.05 25.42
CA GLY A 431 6.15 -18.51 25.30
C GLY A 431 5.06 -19.22 24.49
N GLN A 432 4.26 -18.48 23.71
CA GLN A 432 3.42 -19.07 22.66
C GLN A 432 4.16 -18.99 21.33
N ASP A 433 4.22 -20.07 20.56
CA ASP A 433 4.92 -20.17 19.26
C ASP A 433 4.26 -19.38 18.10
N LEU A 434 3.63 -18.24 18.40
CA LEU A 434 3.12 -17.30 17.41
C LEU A 434 4.25 -16.42 16.91
N ASN A 435 4.50 -16.32 15.60
CA ASN A 435 5.59 -15.55 14.99
C ASN A 435 5.47 -14.01 15.17
N MET A 436 5.55 -13.56 16.42
CA MET A 436 5.38 -12.18 16.88
C MET A 436 6.71 -11.62 17.44
N ILE A 437 7.68 -12.49 17.74
CA ILE A 437 9.07 -12.14 17.99
C ILE A 437 9.79 -12.01 16.65
N LYS A 438 10.57 -10.94 16.52
CA LYS A 438 11.29 -10.48 15.32
C LYS A 438 10.42 -9.70 14.34
N ASN A 439 11.10 -9.04 13.40
CA ASN A 439 10.50 -8.16 12.41
C ASN A 439 9.83 -9.00 11.32
N SER A 440 8.60 -8.66 10.92
CA SER A 440 7.89 -9.30 9.82
C SER A 440 8.65 -9.27 8.48
N LEU A 441 9.56 -8.30 8.30
CA LEU A 441 10.48 -8.23 7.16
C LEU A 441 11.44 -9.43 7.08
N THR A 442 11.66 -10.14 8.18
CA THR A 442 12.55 -11.32 8.23
C THR A 442 11.80 -12.63 8.01
N THR A 443 10.46 -12.60 8.04
CA THR A 443 9.61 -13.80 7.99
C THR A 443 8.64 -13.79 6.82
N ARG A 444 8.52 -12.67 6.09
CA ARG A 444 7.69 -12.52 4.89
C ARG A 444 8.56 -12.28 3.66
N PHE A 445 8.45 -13.17 2.70
CA PHE A 445 9.17 -13.11 1.43
C PHE A 445 8.27 -12.53 0.36
N LEU A 446 8.65 -11.36 -0.14
CA LEU A 446 7.91 -10.68 -1.19
C LEU A 446 8.00 -11.48 -2.49
N TYR A 447 6.87 -11.72 -3.14
CA TYR A 447 6.80 -12.30 -4.48
C TYR A 447 6.58 -11.20 -5.53
N ALA A 448 5.53 -10.39 -5.36
CA ALA A 448 5.18 -9.36 -6.35
C ALA A 448 4.39 -8.21 -5.73
N VAL A 449 4.42 -7.06 -6.41
CA VAL A 449 3.61 -5.88 -6.06
C VAL A 449 2.95 -5.34 -7.32
N MET A 450 1.62 -5.21 -7.31
CA MET A 450 0.86 -4.72 -8.44
C MET A 450 -0.05 -3.55 -8.04
N THR A 451 -0.02 -2.45 -8.79
CA THR A 451 -0.89 -1.30 -8.49
C THR A 451 -2.32 -1.55 -8.97
N SER A 452 -3.32 -1.02 -8.27
CA SER A 452 -4.72 -1.17 -8.65
C SER A 452 -5.04 -0.62 -10.03
N HIS A 453 -4.26 0.36 -10.53
CA HIS A 453 -4.41 0.85 -11.88
C HIS A 453 -4.09 -0.22 -12.93
N THR A 454 -3.13 -1.11 -12.64
CA THR A 454 -2.71 -2.19 -13.53
C THR A 454 -3.74 -3.32 -13.60
N TYR A 455 -4.53 -3.57 -12.56
CA TYR A 455 -5.47 -4.71 -12.55
C TYR A 455 -6.95 -4.33 -12.45
N SER A 456 -7.32 -3.21 -11.82
CA SER A 456 -8.73 -2.85 -11.55
C SER A 456 -9.39 -2.04 -12.68
N GLY A 457 -8.79 -1.97 -13.87
CA GLY A 457 -9.38 -1.28 -15.02
C GLY A 457 -10.68 -1.96 -15.50
N LYS A 458 -11.68 -1.16 -15.91
CA LYS A 458 -12.98 -1.68 -16.41
C LYS A 458 -12.81 -2.70 -17.54
N LEU A 459 -11.83 -2.47 -18.41
CA LEU A 459 -11.50 -3.35 -19.54
C LEU A 459 -10.79 -4.64 -19.09
N LEU A 460 -9.92 -4.53 -18.08
CA LEU A 460 -9.06 -5.63 -17.64
C LEU A 460 -9.77 -6.59 -16.69
N LYS A 461 -10.80 -6.15 -15.95
CA LYS A 461 -11.62 -6.98 -15.05
C LYS A 461 -10.77 -7.87 -14.11
N ASN A 462 -9.71 -7.33 -13.51
CA ASN A 462 -8.74 -8.05 -12.66
C ASN A 462 -7.93 -9.16 -13.35
N LYS A 463 -8.04 -9.34 -14.68
CA LYS A 463 -7.33 -10.39 -15.41
C LYS A 463 -5.81 -10.38 -15.16
N PRO A 464 -5.09 -9.23 -15.17
CA PRO A 464 -3.66 -9.23 -14.89
C PRO A 464 -3.29 -9.72 -13.50
N LEU A 465 -4.09 -9.36 -12.49
CA LEU A 465 -3.89 -9.85 -11.13
C LEU A 465 -4.09 -11.37 -11.06
N LEU A 466 -5.15 -11.89 -11.70
CA LEU A 466 -5.44 -13.33 -11.70
C LEU A 466 -4.37 -14.13 -12.44
N GLN A 467 -3.79 -13.59 -13.52
CA GLN A 467 -2.66 -14.21 -14.22
C GLN A 467 -1.40 -14.18 -13.36
N LEU A 468 -1.11 -13.08 -12.65
CA LEU A 468 -0.01 -13.03 -11.69
C LEU A 468 -0.16 -14.07 -10.57
N VAL A 469 -1.38 -14.20 -10.03
CA VAL A 469 -1.71 -15.20 -9.01
C VAL A 469 -1.59 -16.62 -9.56
N GLU A 470 -1.95 -16.84 -10.83
CA GLU A 470 -1.75 -18.14 -11.49
C GLU A 470 -0.27 -18.51 -11.61
N HIS A 471 0.61 -17.57 -11.97
CA HIS A 471 2.06 -17.80 -11.94
C HIS A 471 2.56 -18.13 -10.53
N PHE A 472 2.11 -17.37 -9.53
CA PHE A 472 2.45 -17.63 -8.12
C PHE A 472 2.00 -19.04 -7.66
N ALA A 473 0.76 -19.40 -7.98
CA ALA A 473 0.19 -20.70 -7.64
C ALA A 473 0.90 -21.85 -8.34
N ALA A 474 1.29 -21.67 -9.61
CA ALA A 474 2.07 -22.63 -10.38
C ALA A 474 3.46 -22.84 -9.76
N GLU A 475 4.16 -21.77 -9.38
CA GLU A 475 5.45 -21.90 -8.67
C GLU A 475 5.29 -22.62 -7.34
N MET A 476 4.32 -22.21 -6.50
CA MET A 476 4.05 -22.89 -5.21
C MET A 476 3.69 -24.36 -5.38
N GLY A 477 2.86 -24.69 -6.36
CA GLY A 477 2.52 -26.07 -6.71
C GLY A 477 3.75 -26.86 -7.15
N SER A 478 4.59 -26.29 -8.03
CA SER A 478 5.83 -26.95 -8.47
C SER A 478 6.79 -27.24 -7.31
N LEU A 479 6.85 -26.38 -6.30
CA LEU A 479 7.73 -26.52 -5.13
C LEU A 479 7.24 -27.56 -4.10
N PHE A 480 5.99 -27.99 -4.23
CA PHE A 480 5.49 -29.15 -3.52
C PHE A 480 6.09 -30.44 -4.11
N ASP A 481 6.08 -30.58 -5.44
CA ASP A 481 6.56 -31.78 -6.12
C ASP A 481 8.10 -31.81 -6.24
N GLU A 482 8.67 -30.69 -6.70
CA GLU A 482 10.07 -30.51 -7.08
C GLU A 482 10.85 -29.77 -5.99
N PRO A 483 11.70 -30.47 -5.22
CA PRO A 483 12.44 -29.84 -4.14
C PRO A 483 13.49 -28.86 -4.66
N ILE A 484 13.87 -27.90 -3.81
CA ILE A 484 15.00 -27.00 -4.01
C ILE A 484 16.19 -27.53 -3.18
N PRO A 485 17.38 -27.70 -3.78
CA PRO A 485 18.59 -27.95 -3.02
C PRO A 485 18.99 -26.69 -2.24
N MET A 486 18.88 -26.73 -0.91
CA MET A 486 19.27 -25.63 -0.03
C MET A 486 20.40 -26.03 0.90
N LYS A 487 21.38 -25.15 1.10
CA LYS A 487 22.41 -25.29 2.14
C LYS A 487 21.78 -24.91 3.48
N CYS A 488 21.52 -25.91 4.32
CA CYS A 488 20.96 -25.72 5.66
C CYS A 488 22.04 -25.33 6.68
N VAL A 489 21.59 -24.98 7.90
CA VAL A 489 22.47 -24.77 9.05
C VAL A 489 23.37 -26.01 9.24
N GLY A 490 24.68 -25.79 9.41
CA GLY A 490 25.68 -26.87 9.41
C GLY A 490 26.25 -27.23 8.03
N GLY A 491 25.92 -26.47 6.98
CA GLY A 491 26.57 -26.54 5.66
C GLY A 491 26.14 -27.72 4.79
N LYS A 492 25.21 -28.55 5.26
CA LYS A 492 24.69 -29.69 4.49
C LYS A 492 23.62 -29.23 3.52
N THR A 493 23.71 -29.70 2.27
CA THR A 493 22.63 -29.49 1.29
C THR A 493 21.48 -30.46 1.55
N ARG A 494 20.26 -29.94 1.50
CA ARG A 494 19.00 -30.68 1.70
C ARG A 494 18.01 -30.34 0.59
N GLN A 495 17.13 -31.29 0.30
CA GLN A 495 16.09 -31.15 -0.72
C GLN A 495 14.81 -30.68 -0.05
N ILE A 496 14.59 -29.36 -0.07
CA ILE A 496 13.50 -28.70 0.63
C ILE A 496 12.29 -28.54 -0.28
N ARG A 497 11.09 -28.83 0.23
CA ARG A 497 9.81 -28.57 -0.44
C ARG A 497 9.07 -27.48 0.31
N LEU A 498 8.28 -26.69 -0.41
CA LEU A 498 7.32 -25.79 0.21
C LEU A 498 5.93 -26.42 0.13
N VAL A 499 5.21 -26.38 1.26
CA VAL A 499 3.83 -26.84 1.33
C VAL A 499 2.96 -25.66 1.73
N CYS A 500 2.32 -25.04 0.74
CA CYS A 500 1.43 -23.91 0.97
C CYS A 500 0.10 -24.39 1.56
N LEU A 501 -0.14 -24.09 2.84
CA LEU A 501 -1.31 -24.56 3.59
C LEU A 501 -2.56 -23.70 3.38
N GLY A 502 -2.38 -22.44 3.00
CA GLY A 502 -3.46 -21.48 2.86
C GLY A 502 -2.96 -20.14 2.31
N LEU A 503 -3.91 -19.29 1.95
CA LEU A 503 -3.74 -17.87 1.67
C LEU A 503 -4.34 -17.06 2.81
N LYS A 504 -3.50 -16.31 3.51
CA LYS A 504 -3.91 -15.29 4.48
C LYS A 504 -4.05 -13.95 3.77
N GLY A 505 -4.97 -13.12 4.21
CA GLY A 505 -5.06 -11.77 3.68
C GLY A 505 -6.20 -10.95 4.23
N ASP A 506 -6.19 -9.68 3.86
CA ASP A 506 -7.35 -8.84 4.09
C ASP A 506 -8.50 -9.31 3.18
N LEU A 507 -9.73 -9.15 3.67
CA LEU A 507 -10.89 -9.70 2.98
C LEU A 507 -11.02 -9.16 1.55
N ALA A 508 -10.63 -7.91 1.28
CA ALA A 508 -10.70 -7.33 -0.06
C ALA A 508 -9.73 -8.02 -1.04
N ALA A 509 -8.49 -8.31 -0.63
CA ALA A 509 -7.56 -9.08 -1.46
C ALA A 509 -8.05 -10.51 -1.67
N LEU A 510 -8.53 -11.18 -0.62
CA LEU A 510 -9.05 -12.55 -0.72
C LEU A 510 -10.21 -12.64 -1.71
N VAL A 511 -11.13 -11.69 -1.70
CA VAL A 511 -12.25 -11.64 -2.65
C VAL A 511 -11.79 -11.53 -4.09
N LYS A 512 -10.81 -10.66 -4.36
CA LYS A 512 -10.28 -10.44 -5.72
C LYS A 512 -9.50 -11.63 -6.22
N ILE A 513 -8.61 -12.17 -5.40
CA ILE A 513 -7.68 -13.24 -5.77
C ILE A 513 -8.37 -14.60 -5.78
N GLY A 514 -9.23 -14.87 -4.79
CA GLY A 514 -10.02 -16.09 -4.69
C GLY A 514 -11.30 -16.07 -5.53
N GLN A 515 -11.58 -14.97 -6.24
CA GLN A 515 -12.81 -14.79 -7.02
C GLN A 515 -14.08 -15.15 -6.23
N LEU A 516 -14.10 -14.78 -4.95
CA LEU A 516 -15.11 -15.22 -3.99
C LEU A 516 -16.45 -14.52 -4.28
N GLN A 517 -17.46 -15.30 -4.63
CA GLN A 517 -18.81 -14.81 -4.91
C GLN A 517 -19.54 -14.39 -3.64
N ARG A 518 -19.35 -15.15 -2.57
CA ARG A 518 -19.85 -14.85 -1.24
C ARG A 518 -18.80 -14.05 -0.49
N ASN A 519 -19.12 -12.81 -0.13
CA ASN A 519 -18.15 -11.94 0.52
C ASN A 519 -18.79 -10.72 1.20
N PHE A 520 -18.02 -10.13 2.12
CA PHE A 520 -18.46 -9.03 2.98
C PHE A 520 -18.81 -7.73 2.25
N GLN A 521 -18.41 -7.57 0.98
CA GLN A 521 -18.72 -6.37 0.19
C GLN A 521 -20.09 -6.46 -0.47
N ARG A 522 -20.76 -7.62 -0.39
CA ARG A 522 -22.12 -7.79 -0.90
C ARG A 522 -23.11 -7.30 0.15
N ASP A 523 -23.89 -6.29 -0.22
CA ASP A 523 -25.16 -6.05 0.44
C ASP A 523 -26.14 -7.12 -0.04
N THR A 524 -26.54 -8.01 0.85
CA THR A 524 -27.67 -8.91 0.63
C THR A 524 -28.87 -8.31 1.36
N PRO A 525 -29.79 -7.60 0.68
CA PRO A 525 -31.06 -7.24 1.27
C PRO A 525 -31.71 -8.53 1.78
N THR A 526 -32.27 -8.53 3.00
CA THR A 526 -32.84 -9.71 3.66
C THR A 526 -33.99 -10.38 2.90
N LYS A 527 -34.43 -9.82 1.77
CA LYS A 527 -35.61 -10.23 1.01
C LYS A 527 -35.31 -11.01 -0.26
N THR A 528 -34.07 -11.04 -0.74
CA THR A 528 -33.69 -11.79 -1.95
C THR A 528 -32.57 -12.77 -1.64
N SER A 529 -32.59 -13.95 -2.27
CA SER A 529 -31.59 -15.01 -2.17
C SER A 529 -30.24 -14.56 -2.73
N GLY A 530 -29.56 -13.69 -1.97
CA GLY A 530 -28.24 -13.19 -2.31
C GLY A 530 -27.17 -14.28 -2.22
N PRO A 531 -26.00 -14.07 -2.83
CA PRO A 531 -24.90 -15.04 -2.78
C PRO A 531 -24.40 -15.30 -1.35
N GLY A 532 -24.67 -14.40 -0.39
CA GLY A 532 -24.19 -14.47 0.98
C GLY A 532 -22.98 -13.56 1.22
N ILE A 533 -22.70 -13.30 2.50
CA ILE A 533 -21.71 -12.32 2.95
C ILE A 533 -20.39 -12.94 3.43
N CYS A 534 -20.32 -14.27 3.51
CA CYS A 534 -19.15 -15.00 4.01
C CYS A 534 -18.75 -16.12 3.03
N HIS A 535 -17.47 -16.26 2.73
CA HIS A 535 -17.00 -17.37 1.90
C HIS A 535 -16.94 -18.70 2.65
N LEU A 536 -16.80 -18.65 3.99
CA LEU A 536 -16.67 -19.81 4.88
C LEU A 536 -18.00 -20.34 5.42
N CYS A 537 -19.11 -19.64 5.22
CA CYS A 537 -20.43 -20.08 5.67
C CYS A 537 -21.57 -19.53 4.80
N HIS A 538 -22.79 -20.02 5.00
CA HIS A 538 -24.00 -19.55 4.30
C HIS A 538 -24.58 -18.24 4.88
N ALA A 539 -23.82 -17.51 5.70
CA ALA A 539 -24.31 -16.28 6.31
C ALA A 539 -24.81 -15.29 5.24
N GLY A 540 -26.03 -14.79 5.44
CA GLY A 540 -26.68 -13.82 4.54
C GLY A 540 -27.39 -14.45 3.34
N GLN A 541 -27.45 -15.79 3.28
CA GLN A 541 -28.31 -16.51 2.34
C GLN A 541 -29.70 -16.75 2.95
N GLU A 542 -30.63 -17.20 2.11
CA GLU A 542 -31.98 -17.60 2.54
C GLU A 542 -31.91 -18.70 3.61
N GLY A 543 -32.73 -18.59 4.66
CA GLY A 543 -32.69 -19.50 5.81
C GLY A 543 -31.49 -19.33 6.75
N HIS A 544 -30.53 -18.45 6.42
CA HIS A 544 -29.29 -18.24 7.16
C HIS A 544 -29.09 -16.76 7.52
N PRO A 545 -29.93 -16.19 8.40
CA PRO A 545 -29.83 -14.79 8.80
C PRO A 545 -28.51 -14.54 9.53
N TRP A 546 -27.62 -13.76 8.92
CA TRP A 546 -26.27 -13.50 9.45
C TRP A 546 -26.28 -12.78 10.81
N HIS A 547 -27.34 -12.03 11.12
CA HIS A 547 -27.51 -11.31 12.38
C HIS A 547 -27.93 -12.21 13.54
N CYS A 548 -28.37 -13.45 13.26
CA CYS A 548 -28.73 -14.42 14.29
C CYS A 548 -27.48 -15.20 14.73
N VAL A 549 -26.91 -14.84 15.87
CA VAL A 549 -25.66 -15.45 16.39
C VAL A 549 -25.92 -16.63 17.33
N THR A 550 -27.08 -17.28 17.24
CA THR A 550 -27.36 -18.48 18.02
C THR A 550 -26.47 -19.64 17.54
N PHE A 551 -26.10 -20.52 18.47
CA PHE A 551 -25.25 -21.67 18.16
C PHE A 551 -25.84 -22.54 17.04
N ASP A 552 -27.15 -22.80 17.09
CA ASP A 552 -27.84 -23.60 16.09
C ASP A 552 -27.78 -22.97 14.70
N ASN A 553 -27.98 -21.65 14.59
CA ASN A 553 -27.90 -20.96 13.31
C ASN A 553 -26.47 -20.92 12.78
N MET A 554 -25.48 -20.63 13.63
CA MET A 554 -24.06 -20.64 13.24
C MET A 554 -23.58 -22.04 12.81
N SER A 555 -24.11 -23.10 13.44
CA SER A 555 -23.83 -24.48 13.07
C SER A 555 -24.46 -24.81 11.72
N LYS A 556 -25.76 -24.53 11.56
CA LYS A 556 -26.50 -24.70 10.29
C LYS A 556 -25.83 -23.96 9.12
N MET A 557 -25.31 -22.75 9.35
CA MET A 557 -24.59 -21.98 8.33
C MET A 557 -23.31 -22.66 7.81
N ARG A 558 -22.75 -23.63 8.54
CA ARG A 558 -21.52 -24.34 8.17
C ARG A 558 -21.80 -25.72 7.56
N GLU A 559 -23.06 -26.13 7.48
CA GLU A 559 -23.45 -27.41 6.90
C GLU A 559 -23.51 -27.31 5.37
N ASN A 560 -23.11 -28.40 4.69
CA ASN A 560 -23.21 -28.55 3.23
C ASN A 560 -22.68 -27.35 2.42
N LEU A 561 -21.53 -26.80 2.84
CA LEU A 561 -20.93 -25.63 2.22
C LEU A 561 -20.56 -25.90 0.77
N GLN A 562 -21.20 -25.15 -0.13
CA GLN A 562 -20.79 -25.10 -1.53
C GLN A 562 -19.52 -24.26 -1.68
N PRO A 563 -18.64 -24.55 -2.65
CA PRO A 563 -17.50 -23.68 -2.94
C PRO A 563 -17.92 -22.22 -3.14
N PRO A 564 -17.21 -21.22 -2.58
CA PRO A 564 -17.57 -19.81 -2.70
C PRO A 564 -17.22 -19.19 -4.06
N TRP A 565 -17.06 -20.00 -5.11
CA TRP A 565 -16.67 -19.58 -6.46
C TRP A 565 -17.43 -20.40 -7.50
N THR A 566 -17.76 -19.80 -8.65
CA THR A 566 -18.29 -20.57 -9.82
C THR A 566 -17.18 -21.32 -10.54
N ARG A 567 -15.99 -20.73 -10.62
CA ARG A 567 -14.82 -21.34 -11.25
C ARG A 567 -13.71 -21.46 -10.21
N GLU A 568 -13.12 -22.65 -10.12
CA GLU A 568 -12.04 -22.92 -9.19
C GLU A 568 -10.84 -21.97 -9.44
N PRO A 569 -10.43 -21.16 -8.44
CA PRO A 569 -9.31 -20.24 -8.56
C PRO A 569 -8.00 -20.98 -8.81
N SER A 570 -7.04 -20.33 -9.48
CA SER A 570 -5.72 -20.93 -9.77
C SER A 570 -4.98 -21.40 -8.51
N LEU A 571 -5.11 -20.68 -7.39
CA LEU A 571 -4.56 -21.09 -6.10
C LEU A 571 -5.09 -22.45 -5.64
N ILE A 572 -6.38 -22.72 -5.81
CA ILE A 572 -6.99 -23.98 -5.39
C ILE A 572 -6.65 -25.10 -6.37
N ARG A 573 -6.66 -24.78 -7.66
CA ARG A 573 -6.42 -25.75 -8.74
C ARG A 573 -4.97 -26.23 -8.81
N LEU A 574 -4.01 -25.34 -8.54
CA LEU A 574 -2.59 -25.60 -8.77
C LEU A 574 -1.81 -25.94 -7.49
N ILE A 575 -2.30 -25.52 -6.31
CA ILE A 575 -1.64 -25.84 -5.04
C ILE A 575 -2.27 -27.11 -4.46
N PRO A 576 -1.49 -28.18 -4.20
CA PRO A 576 -2.01 -29.42 -3.64
C PRO A 576 -2.69 -29.21 -2.30
N GLN A 577 -3.99 -29.49 -2.24
CA GLN A 577 -4.87 -29.32 -1.09
C GLN A 577 -5.85 -30.49 -0.99
N SER A 578 -6.51 -30.65 0.16
CA SER A 578 -7.58 -31.64 0.28
C SER A 578 -8.91 -31.07 -0.21
N GLU A 579 -9.69 -31.86 -0.96
CA GLU A 579 -10.98 -31.42 -1.55
C GLU A 579 -11.94 -30.84 -0.50
N GLN A 580 -11.97 -31.43 0.70
CA GLN A 580 -12.85 -31.01 1.81
C GLN A 580 -12.45 -29.66 2.43
N HIS A 581 -11.21 -29.22 2.24
CA HIS A 581 -10.66 -28.01 2.86
C HIS A 581 -10.40 -26.87 1.86
N LYS A 582 -10.83 -27.03 0.59
CA LYS A 582 -10.61 -26.02 -0.45
C LYS A 582 -11.13 -24.63 -0.05
N PRO A 583 -12.36 -24.44 0.48
CA PRO A 583 -12.82 -23.12 0.92
C PRO A 583 -11.99 -22.51 2.05
N GLN A 584 -11.51 -23.35 2.97
CA GLN A 584 -10.71 -22.96 4.14
C GLN A 584 -9.29 -22.53 3.76
N PHE A 585 -8.85 -22.81 2.52
CA PHE A 585 -7.59 -22.29 1.99
C PHE A 585 -7.52 -20.76 2.08
N PHE A 586 -8.66 -20.05 1.90
CA PHE A 586 -8.73 -18.60 2.07
C PHE A 586 -8.95 -18.26 3.55
N GLU A 587 -7.87 -18.18 4.30
CA GLU A 587 -7.89 -17.94 5.74
C GLU A 587 -8.16 -16.48 6.08
N LEU A 588 -9.02 -16.27 7.09
CA LEU A 588 -9.28 -14.94 7.64
C LEU A 588 -8.06 -14.45 8.42
N ASP A 589 -7.58 -13.25 8.09
CA ASP A 589 -6.68 -12.52 8.98
C ASP A 589 -7.50 -11.89 10.12
N LEU A 590 -7.55 -12.59 11.25
CA LEU A 590 -8.30 -12.16 12.44
C LEU A 590 -7.89 -10.77 12.93
N PHE A 591 -6.61 -10.39 12.80
CA PHE A 591 -6.15 -9.06 13.22
C PHE A 591 -6.69 -7.98 12.29
N HIS A 592 -6.68 -8.22 10.98
CA HIS A 592 -7.28 -7.29 10.03
C HIS A 592 -8.81 -7.19 10.20
N CYS A 593 -9.48 -8.33 10.38
CA CYS A 593 -10.92 -8.38 10.63
C CYS A 593 -11.32 -7.70 11.94
N ALA A 594 -10.52 -7.85 13.00
CA ALA A 594 -10.77 -7.23 14.29
C ALA A 594 -10.48 -5.73 14.26
N HIS A 595 -9.28 -5.32 13.81
CA HIS A 595 -8.81 -3.94 13.90
C HIS A 595 -9.69 -2.93 13.14
N LYS A 596 -10.32 -3.34 12.02
CA LYS A 596 -11.20 -2.48 11.22
C LYS A 596 -12.69 -2.85 11.30
N GLY A 597 -13.05 -3.85 12.10
CA GLY A 597 -14.42 -4.39 12.19
C GLY A 597 -15.01 -4.28 13.58
N VAL A 598 -15.73 -5.33 13.99
CA VAL A 598 -16.51 -5.40 15.25
C VAL A 598 -15.71 -5.02 16.48
N TRP A 599 -14.42 -5.36 16.56
CA TRP A 599 -13.59 -4.99 17.70
C TRP A 599 -13.24 -3.50 17.73
N GLY A 600 -13.05 -2.88 16.56
CA GLY A 600 -12.95 -1.42 16.44
C GLY A 600 -14.21 -0.74 16.95
N ASP A 601 -15.39 -1.26 16.59
CA ASP A 601 -16.68 -0.74 17.06
C ASP A 601 -16.90 -1.01 18.55
N ILE A 602 -16.58 -2.19 19.07
CA ILE A 602 -16.64 -2.52 20.50
C ILE A 602 -15.69 -1.62 21.29
N ALA A 603 -14.46 -1.42 20.82
CA ALA A 603 -13.50 -0.53 21.47
C ALA A 603 -13.98 0.93 21.46
N ALA A 604 -14.49 1.41 20.32
CA ALA A 604 -15.06 2.75 20.19
C ALA A 604 -16.28 2.95 21.12
N ASN A 605 -17.20 1.99 21.15
CA ASN A 605 -18.37 2.02 22.02
C ASN A 605 -17.99 1.94 23.50
N THR A 606 -17.02 1.10 23.85
CA THR A 606 -16.54 0.97 25.24
C THR A 606 -15.91 2.28 25.73
N ILE A 607 -15.07 2.92 24.90
CA ILE A 607 -14.47 4.23 25.19
C ILE A 607 -15.55 5.31 25.30
N ALA A 608 -16.53 5.33 24.39
CA ALA A 608 -17.64 6.29 24.42
C ALA A 608 -18.51 6.12 25.67
N SER A 609 -18.83 4.88 26.06
CA SER A 609 -19.57 4.57 27.27
C SER A 609 -18.81 4.99 28.53
N GLN A 610 -17.50 4.69 28.63
CA GLN A 610 -16.68 5.14 29.76
C GLN A 610 -16.57 6.66 29.84
N LEU A 611 -16.39 7.36 28.71
CA LEU A 611 -16.39 8.83 28.67
C LEU A 611 -17.74 9.43 29.07
N SER A 612 -18.86 8.79 28.69
CA SER A 612 -20.21 9.24 29.08
C SER A 612 -20.47 9.10 30.58
N VAL A 613 -19.92 8.04 31.22
CA VAL A 613 -19.99 7.83 32.66
C VAL A 613 -19.10 8.83 33.39
N PHE A 614 -17.86 9.04 32.94
CA PHE A 614 -16.95 10.03 33.55
C PHE A 614 -17.47 11.47 33.43
N CYS A 615 -18.06 11.85 32.27
CA CYS A 615 -18.68 13.16 32.11
C CYS A 615 -19.90 13.36 33.01
N LYS A 616 -20.72 12.32 33.23
CA LYS A 616 -21.86 12.41 34.16
C LYS A 616 -21.43 12.48 35.61
N VAL A 617 -20.42 11.72 36.03
CA VAL A 617 -19.89 11.78 37.41
C VAL A 617 -19.21 13.13 37.67
N SER A 618 -18.48 13.68 36.69
CA SER A 618 -17.85 15.01 36.83
C SER A 618 -18.88 16.15 36.91
N PHE A 619 -20.04 15.99 36.27
CA PHE A 619 -21.14 16.96 36.31
C PHE A 619 -21.98 16.87 37.61
N PHE A 620 -21.94 15.74 38.31
CA PHE A 620 -22.57 15.57 39.63
C PHE A 620 -21.63 15.92 40.79
N CYS A 621 -20.31 15.92 40.57
CA CYS A 621 -19.30 16.31 41.55
C CYS A 621 -18.79 17.77 41.40
N SER A 622 -19.42 18.55 40.52
CA SER A 622 -19.24 20.01 40.41
C SER A 622 -20.53 20.71 40.83
#